data_AF-A0AAU1K9Q1-F1
#
_entry.id   AF-A0AAU1K9Q1-F1
#
_cell.length_a   1.000
_cell.length_b   1.000
_cell.length_c   1.000
_cell.angle_alpha   90.00
_cell.angle_beta   90.00
_cell.angle_gamma   90.00
#
_symmetry.space_group_name_H-M   'P 1'
#
loop_
_entity.id
_entity.type
_entity.pdbx_description
1 polymer ?
#
loop_
_entity_poly.entity_id
_entity_poly.type
_entity_poly.pdbx_seq_one_letter_code
_entity_poly.pdbx_strand_id
1 'polypeptide(L)'
;MSEGTWKLWDDAASIDDASRGWTSIAKALDGVTESFISGSKDVVADWEGQTAESYEGHRKTLLTDLDKARELADKASSSTARIAGTVRIAQGHLDQSWATVAHIPHQGSPSGDIRFEPETPEDSKLVTDAIARASEIRTGLDRDLNADRQVLVDATAAWQGLSTSMAAIAEAGQDPFHLPADVDSVGMINVDGKTYINTGSGDDVVTVGINPLTGKQVVTVNGQMYDVPPGNEIVIRAGEGNDEINVPQGTNVNLSLLGGRGDDRLNGGSGSDRILGGQGRDHIFAGDGDDRVSGGTDRDYIDAQGGNDLATGAGGDDTVYGMAGNDRISGGRGQDYLEGADGDDLLVGGDGNDIASGGDDNDRIHGGAGDDVTYAGRGTDTTYGGSGDDKAHSESGDTDEDVEQHVTVQITEVPEWIKIEGSPEFVARTRADLEMLAASPTGQQMLAALDRRHDDSGVFGIGQENLTIREYVGDTPNSSASNGPMGGNEIEYMPDIDTMNTGNRAPQTPVDGPPVAVLYHEMAHVYDYMHDTLEPGEYHGDDPENQGTNNREREAAGLPVDHDNDPSTPEQIDPDHPYVYTENGLRDEMGAPHRDHY
;
A
#
# COMPACT_ATOMS: atom_id res chain seq x y z
N MET A 1 28.48 -72.87 -5.06
CA MET A 1 27.25 -73.68 -5.14
C MET A 1 26.12 -72.69 -5.30
N SER A 2 25.47 -72.67 -6.46
CA SER A 2 24.19 -71.95 -6.58
C SER A 2 23.10 -72.75 -5.84
N GLU A 3 21.93 -72.10 -5.73
CA GLU A 3 20.76 -72.35 -4.87
C GLU A 3 20.23 -73.79 -4.87
N GLY A 4 19.64 -74.24 -3.77
CA GLY A 4 19.05 -75.58 -3.69
C GLY A 4 18.06 -75.77 -2.55
N THR A 5 17.50 -76.97 -2.44
CA THR A 5 16.43 -77.36 -1.48
C THR A 5 16.69 -76.90 -0.03
N TRP A 6 17.95 -76.93 0.44
CA TRP A 6 18.33 -76.58 1.83
C TRP A 6 19.08 -75.26 2.00
N LYS A 7 19.30 -74.48 0.94
CA LYS A 7 20.01 -73.19 1.03
C LYS A 7 19.18 -72.07 0.42
N LEU A 8 18.83 -71.07 1.24
CA LEU A 8 18.15 -69.85 0.84
C LEU A 8 19.16 -68.87 0.24
N TRP A 9 18.66 -68.01 -0.64
CA TRP A 9 19.40 -66.88 -1.18
C TRP A 9 18.98 -65.64 -0.39
N ASP A 10 19.69 -65.37 0.70
CA ASP A 10 19.36 -64.25 1.56
C ASP A 10 20.57 -63.42 1.98
N ASP A 11 20.34 -62.11 2.03
CA ASP A 11 21.23 -61.14 2.65
C ASP A 11 20.49 -60.51 3.84
N ALA A 12 20.20 -61.33 4.86
CA ALA A 12 19.54 -60.84 6.07
C ALA A 12 20.31 -59.70 6.75
N ALA A 13 21.63 -59.58 6.52
CA ALA A 13 22.42 -58.45 6.99
C ALA A 13 22.01 -57.13 6.31
N SER A 14 21.84 -57.13 4.98
CA SER A 14 21.33 -55.96 4.25
C SER A 14 19.91 -55.56 4.67
N ILE A 15 19.06 -56.53 5.03
CA ILE A 15 17.69 -56.25 5.49
C ILE A 15 17.72 -55.64 6.90
N ASP A 16 18.61 -56.10 7.78
CA ASP A 16 18.85 -55.45 9.07
C ASP A 16 19.42 -54.03 8.92
N ASP A 17 20.31 -53.81 7.95
CA ASP A 17 20.81 -52.45 7.62
C ASP A 17 19.66 -51.55 7.16
N ALA A 18 18.76 -52.05 6.31
CA ALA A 18 17.56 -51.32 5.91
C ALA A 18 16.66 -50.99 7.11
N SER A 19 16.46 -51.95 8.03
CA SER A 19 15.69 -51.73 9.26
C SER A 19 16.28 -50.62 10.12
N ARG A 20 17.61 -50.60 10.31
CA ARG A 20 18.33 -49.53 11.02
C ARG A 20 18.23 -48.18 10.31
N GLY A 21 18.27 -48.18 8.98
CA GLY A 21 18.05 -46.98 8.17
C GLY A 21 16.67 -46.36 8.45
N TRP A 22 15.61 -47.17 8.43
CA TRP A 22 14.26 -46.72 8.76
C TRP A 22 14.13 -46.23 10.20
N THR A 23 14.77 -46.88 11.18
CA THR A 23 14.81 -46.37 12.57
C THR A 23 15.47 -45.00 12.66
N SER A 24 16.52 -44.76 11.87
CA SER A 24 17.21 -43.47 11.85
C SER A 24 16.34 -42.37 11.24
N ILE A 25 15.56 -42.69 10.21
CA ILE A 25 14.57 -41.78 9.61
C ILE A 25 13.48 -41.42 10.61
N ALA A 26 12.89 -42.40 11.31
CA ALA A 26 11.87 -42.16 12.32
C ALA A 26 12.36 -41.20 13.42
N LYS A 27 13.59 -41.40 13.91
CA LYS A 27 14.21 -40.52 14.90
C LYS A 27 14.48 -39.10 14.38
N ALA A 28 14.86 -38.97 13.11
CA ALA A 28 15.06 -37.66 12.50
C ALA A 28 13.73 -36.89 12.40
N LEU A 29 12.64 -37.57 12.04
CA LEU A 29 11.31 -36.98 11.98
C LEU A 29 10.83 -36.50 13.35
N ASP A 30 11.05 -37.26 14.43
CA ASP A 30 10.77 -36.80 15.79
C ASP A 30 11.47 -35.47 16.11
N GLY A 31 12.76 -35.37 15.80
CA GLY A 31 13.53 -34.14 16.05
C GLY A 31 13.03 -32.94 15.23
N VAL A 32 12.59 -33.17 13.99
CA VAL A 32 11.95 -32.14 13.15
C VAL A 32 10.63 -31.69 13.76
N THR A 33 9.78 -32.63 14.19
CA THR A 33 8.50 -32.33 14.85
C THR A 33 8.71 -31.50 16.11
N GLU A 34 9.65 -31.88 16.98
CA GLU A 34 9.96 -31.11 18.20
C GLU A 34 10.45 -29.69 17.90
N SER A 35 11.35 -29.56 16.93
CA SER A 35 11.88 -28.25 16.50
C SER A 35 10.78 -27.37 15.91
N PHE A 36 9.90 -27.94 15.09
CA PHE A 36 8.76 -27.23 14.51
C PHE A 36 7.76 -26.81 15.58
N ILE A 37 7.42 -27.67 16.56
CA ILE A 37 6.54 -27.29 17.67
C ILE A 37 7.11 -26.11 18.46
N SER A 38 8.42 -26.11 18.73
CA SER A 38 9.06 -25.02 19.45
C SER A 38 9.03 -23.73 18.65
N GLY A 39 9.48 -23.76 17.38
CA GLY A 39 9.56 -22.56 16.56
C GLY A 39 8.20 -21.99 16.17
N SER A 40 7.22 -22.85 15.84
CA SER A 40 5.88 -22.39 15.39
C SER A 40 5.05 -21.75 16.49
N LYS A 41 5.26 -22.10 17.76
CA LYS A 41 4.55 -21.48 18.88
C LYS A 41 5.01 -20.05 19.15
N ASP A 42 6.30 -19.78 18.95
CA ASP A 42 6.89 -18.47 19.23
C ASP A 42 6.47 -17.41 18.19
N VAL A 43 6.06 -17.83 16.99
CA VAL A 43 5.69 -16.92 15.88
C VAL A 43 4.32 -16.25 16.10
N VAL A 44 3.39 -16.92 16.77
CA VAL A 44 1.97 -16.51 16.80
C VAL A 44 1.38 -16.49 18.20
N ALA A 45 2.22 -16.52 19.24
CA ALA A 45 1.77 -16.63 20.64
C ALA A 45 0.76 -15.52 21.03
N ASP A 46 0.82 -14.37 20.36
CA ASP A 46 -0.02 -13.20 20.60
C ASP A 46 -0.94 -12.84 19.40
N TRP A 47 -1.11 -13.75 18.43
CA TRP A 47 -2.04 -13.52 17.30
C TRP A 47 -3.47 -13.87 17.69
N GLU A 48 -4.43 -13.04 17.29
CA GLU A 48 -5.87 -13.29 17.46
C GLU A 48 -6.61 -13.27 16.11
N GLY A 49 -7.84 -13.80 16.07
CA GLY A 49 -8.70 -13.78 14.88
C GLY A 49 -8.48 -14.93 13.87
N GLN A 50 -9.14 -14.84 12.70
CA GLN A 50 -9.18 -15.92 11.71
C GLN A 50 -7.80 -16.23 11.10
N THR A 51 -6.89 -15.26 11.05
CA THR A 51 -5.50 -15.47 10.63
C THR A 51 -4.75 -16.38 11.60
N ALA A 52 -4.93 -16.17 12.91
CA ALA A 52 -4.40 -17.05 13.94
C ALA A 52 -5.01 -18.46 13.83
N GLU A 53 -6.31 -18.56 13.57
CA GLU A 53 -7.00 -19.84 13.37
C GLU A 53 -6.51 -20.58 12.12
N SER A 54 -6.30 -19.87 11.01
CA SER A 54 -5.79 -20.42 9.74
C SER A 54 -4.36 -20.92 9.91
N TYR A 55 -3.48 -20.12 10.53
CA TYR A 55 -2.12 -20.53 10.86
C TYR A 55 -2.13 -21.78 11.76
N GLU A 56 -2.94 -21.78 12.82
CA GLU A 56 -3.08 -22.95 13.70
C GLU A 56 -3.62 -24.18 12.97
N GLY A 57 -4.54 -24.00 12.02
CA GLY A 57 -5.04 -25.06 11.15
C GLY A 57 -3.95 -25.67 10.26
N HIS A 58 -3.15 -24.82 9.62
CA HIS A 58 -2.03 -25.27 8.79
C HIS A 58 -0.94 -25.94 9.63
N ARG A 59 -0.56 -25.34 10.76
CA ARG A 59 0.40 -25.89 11.75
C ARG A 59 0.00 -27.29 12.21
N LYS A 60 -1.28 -27.50 12.57
CA LYS A 60 -1.81 -28.82 12.96
C LYS A 60 -1.74 -29.83 11.83
N THR A 61 -1.97 -29.40 10.59
CA THR A 61 -1.91 -30.27 9.41
C THR A 61 -0.48 -30.76 9.19
N LEU A 62 0.52 -29.87 9.24
CA LEU A 62 1.93 -30.24 9.08
C LEU A 62 2.41 -31.17 10.21
N LEU A 63 2.00 -30.93 11.45
CA LEU A 63 2.28 -31.83 12.58
C LEU A 63 1.70 -33.23 12.36
N THR A 64 0.47 -33.30 11.85
CA THR A 64 -0.20 -34.59 11.54
C THR A 64 0.57 -35.35 10.46
N ASP A 65 1.07 -34.66 9.44
CA ASP A 65 1.84 -35.25 8.35
C ASP A 65 3.21 -35.76 8.80
N LEU A 66 3.92 -35.00 9.65
CA LEU A 66 5.19 -35.43 10.25
C LEU A 66 5.03 -36.66 11.16
N ASP A 67 3.99 -36.69 11.98
CA ASP A 67 3.67 -37.84 12.84
C ASP A 67 3.37 -39.09 11.98
N LYS A 68 2.59 -38.93 10.91
CA LYS A 68 2.28 -40.01 9.98
C LYS A 68 3.52 -40.52 9.25
N ALA A 69 4.44 -39.64 8.85
CA ALA A 69 5.72 -40.04 8.29
C ALA A 69 6.50 -40.91 9.27
N ARG A 70 6.58 -40.51 10.53
CA ARG A 70 7.29 -41.28 11.56
C ARG A 70 6.69 -42.68 11.72
N GLU A 71 5.37 -42.77 11.83
CA GLU A 71 4.68 -44.06 11.96
C GLU A 71 4.96 -45.00 10.78
N LEU A 72 5.04 -44.47 9.56
CA LEU A 72 5.37 -45.24 8.37
C LEU A 72 6.82 -45.76 8.40
N ALA A 73 7.76 -44.93 8.85
CA ALA A 73 9.16 -45.33 9.04
C ALA A 73 9.28 -46.44 10.09
N ASP A 74 8.55 -46.34 11.21
CA ASP A 74 8.52 -47.37 12.25
C ASP A 74 7.93 -48.69 11.73
N LYS A 75 6.86 -48.64 10.92
CA LYS A 75 6.25 -49.81 10.27
C LYS A 75 7.22 -50.48 9.30
N ALA A 76 7.97 -49.69 8.52
CA ALA A 76 8.97 -50.19 7.59
C ALA A 76 10.16 -50.83 8.33
N SER A 77 10.65 -50.18 9.38
CA SER A 77 11.72 -50.69 10.25
C SER A 77 11.33 -52.02 10.90
N SER A 78 10.13 -52.09 11.49
CA SER A 78 9.64 -53.28 12.17
C SER A 78 9.40 -54.44 11.20
N SER A 79 8.85 -54.17 10.02
CA SER A 79 8.57 -55.21 9.02
C SER A 79 9.85 -55.78 8.40
N THR A 80 10.84 -54.93 8.10
CA THR A 80 12.15 -55.39 7.61
C THR A 80 12.89 -56.21 8.67
N ALA A 81 12.87 -55.80 9.94
CA ALA A 81 13.44 -56.60 11.03
C ALA A 81 12.78 -57.98 11.16
N ARG A 82 11.45 -58.06 11.04
CA ARG A 82 10.72 -59.35 11.05
C ARG A 82 11.13 -60.23 9.88
N ILE A 83 11.19 -59.68 8.66
CA ILE A 83 11.64 -60.41 7.46
C ILE A 83 13.03 -61.02 7.69
N ALA A 84 14.00 -60.22 8.14
CA ALA A 84 15.36 -60.71 8.40
C ALA A 84 15.38 -61.85 9.44
N GLY A 85 14.58 -61.72 10.50
CA GLY A 85 14.39 -62.76 11.51
C GLY A 85 13.80 -64.05 10.95
N THR A 86 12.71 -63.94 10.19
CA THR A 86 12.00 -65.09 9.59
C THR A 86 12.90 -65.87 8.63
N VAL A 87 13.69 -65.17 7.80
CA VAL A 87 14.61 -65.81 6.86
C VAL A 87 15.72 -66.57 7.59
N ARG A 88 16.34 -65.98 8.63
CA ARG A 88 17.35 -66.67 9.45
C ARG A 88 16.81 -67.92 10.12
N ILE A 89 15.59 -67.83 10.68
CA ILE A 89 14.92 -68.97 11.32
C ILE A 89 14.68 -70.08 10.29
N ALA A 90 14.19 -69.73 9.09
CA ALA A 90 13.95 -70.70 8.03
C ALA A 90 15.26 -71.37 7.55
N GLN A 91 16.34 -70.60 7.35
CA GLN A 91 17.65 -71.18 7.02
C GLN A 91 18.14 -72.13 8.11
N GLY A 92 18.02 -71.76 9.39
CA GLY A 92 18.39 -72.64 10.50
C GLY A 92 17.62 -73.96 10.53
N HIS A 93 16.32 -73.93 10.21
CA HIS A 93 15.53 -75.16 10.07
C HIS A 93 15.93 -76.00 8.85
N LEU A 94 16.31 -75.37 7.74
CA LEU A 94 16.82 -76.08 6.56
C LEU A 94 18.18 -76.74 6.87
N ASP A 95 19.09 -76.05 7.56
CA ASP A 95 20.39 -76.62 7.97
C ASP A 95 20.20 -77.86 8.87
N GLN A 96 19.23 -77.81 9.79
CA GLN A 96 18.87 -78.96 10.62
C GLN A 96 18.32 -80.13 9.79
N SER A 97 17.47 -79.86 8.81
CA SER A 97 16.96 -80.89 7.89
C SER A 97 18.07 -81.46 6.99
N TRP A 98 19.06 -80.66 6.60
CA TRP A 98 20.20 -81.15 5.82
C TRP A 98 21.08 -82.09 6.64
N ALA A 99 21.34 -81.75 7.91
CA ALA A 99 22.18 -82.53 8.81
C ALA A 99 21.70 -83.98 8.98
N THR A 100 20.39 -84.26 8.84
CA THR A 100 19.85 -85.64 8.95
C THR A 100 20.24 -86.53 7.78
N VAL A 101 20.56 -85.97 6.62
CA VAL A 101 20.83 -86.71 5.37
C VAL A 101 22.24 -86.48 4.83
N ALA A 102 22.99 -85.52 5.38
CA ALA A 102 24.34 -85.14 4.93
C ALA A 102 25.37 -86.29 4.94
N HIS A 103 25.13 -87.35 5.71
CA HIS A 103 26.01 -88.53 5.79
C HIS A 103 25.78 -89.53 4.65
N ILE A 104 24.66 -89.44 3.93
CA ILE A 104 24.32 -90.33 2.80
C ILE A 104 25.11 -89.87 1.58
N PRO A 105 25.73 -90.77 0.79
CA PRO A 105 26.47 -90.38 -0.42
C PRO A 105 25.62 -89.52 -1.35
N HIS A 106 26.17 -88.37 -1.76
CA HIS A 106 25.46 -87.44 -2.63
C HIS A 106 26.42 -86.64 -3.50
N GLN A 107 25.91 -86.19 -4.64
CA GLN A 107 26.63 -85.31 -5.56
C GLN A 107 25.82 -84.03 -5.75
N GLY A 108 26.45 -82.89 -5.49
CA GLY A 108 25.86 -81.58 -5.76
C GLY A 108 26.17 -81.12 -7.18
N SER A 109 25.20 -80.51 -7.85
CA SER A 109 25.42 -79.80 -9.10
C SER A 109 25.80 -78.33 -8.83
N PRO A 110 26.43 -77.64 -9.80
CA PRO A 110 26.62 -76.20 -9.73
C PRO A 110 25.29 -75.44 -9.58
N SER A 111 24.19 -75.97 -10.15
CA SER A 111 22.80 -75.47 -10.04
C SER A 111 22.16 -75.67 -8.66
N GLY A 112 22.87 -76.35 -7.73
CA GLY A 112 22.45 -76.65 -6.36
C GLY A 112 21.42 -77.77 -6.22
N ASP A 113 21.16 -78.50 -7.30
CA ASP A 113 20.49 -79.79 -7.24
C ASP A 113 21.39 -80.80 -6.53
N ILE A 114 20.81 -81.57 -5.60
CA ILE A 114 21.53 -82.60 -4.86
C ILE A 114 20.97 -83.95 -5.26
N ARG A 115 21.82 -84.79 -5.84
CA ARG A 115 21.49 -86.17 -6.16
C ARG A 115 22.05 -87.07 -5.08
N PHE A 116 21.15 -87.67 -4.28
CA PHE A 116 21.51 -88.69 -3.30
C PHE A 116 21.65 -90.06 -3.96
N GLU A 117 22.57 -90.87 -3.45
CA GLU A 117 22.82 -92.26 -3.81
C GLU A 117 22.63 -93.14 -2.55
N PRO A 118 21.38 -93.32 -2.08
CA PRO A 118 21.11 -94.10 -0.87
C PRO A 118 21.42 -95.58 -1.09
N GLU A 119 22.10 -96.20 -0.12
CA GLU A 119 22.49 -97.62 -0.21
C GLU A 119 21.42 -98.55 0.39
N THR A 120 20.55 -98.02 1.26
CA THR A 120 19.49 -98.77 1.94
C THR A 120 18.09 -98.17 1.73
N PRO A 121 17.00 -98.96 1.92
CA PRO A 121 15.64 -98.44 1.97
C PRO A 121 15.43 -97.39 3.07
N GLU A 122 16.10 -97.55 4.20
CA GLU A 122 16.08 -96.61 5.33
C GLU A 122 16.70 -95.25 4.94
N ASP A 123 17.84 -95.26 4.25
CA ASP A 123 18.48 -94.04 3.71
C ASP A 123 17.57 -93.34 2.69
N SER A 124 16.93 -94.13 1.81
CA SER A 124 15.99 -93.61 0.81
C SER A 124 14.79 -92.91 1.48
N LYS A 125 14.30 -93.44 2.60
CA LYS A 125 13.23 -92.83 3.39
C LYS A 125 13.70 -91.54 4.08
N LEU A 126 14.88 -91.54 4.71
CA LEU A 126 15.46 -90.35 5.34
C LEU A 126 15.62 -89.19 4.35
N VAL A 127 16.11 -89.48 3.13
CA VAL A 127 16.23 -88.48 2.05
C VAL A 127 14.85 -87.94 1.65
N THR A 128 13.87 -88.81 1.47
CA THR A 128 12.51 -88.40 1.07
C THR A 128 11.85 -87.52 2.14
N ASP A 129 11.94 -87.92 3.41
CA ASP A 129 11.36 -87.18 4.54
C ASP A 129 12.05 -85.81 4.72
N ALA A 130 13.37 -85.74 4.56
CA ALA A 130 14.12 -84.48 4.62
C ALA A 130 13.78 -83.53 3.46
N ILE A 131 13.60 -84.04 2.24
CA ILE A 131 13.16 -83.24 1.09
C ILE A 131 11.75 -82.68 1.34
N ALA A 132 10.82 -83.51 1.83
CA ALA A 132 9.47 -83.07 2.16
C ALA A 132 9.49 -81.97 3.24
N ARG A 133 10.30 -82.17 4.30
CA ARG A 133 10.43 -81.18 5.37
C ARG A 133 11.02 -79.86 4.89
N ALA A 134 12.02 -79.89 4.03
CA ALA A 134 12.58 -78.68 3.44
C ALA A 134 11.56 -77.93 2.58
N SER A 135 10.74 -78.66 1.81
CA SER A 135 9.64 -78.07 1.01
C SER A 135 8.58 -77.38 1.89
N GLU A 136 8.20 -77.99 3.02
CA GLU A 136 7.29 -77.37 3.99
C GLU A 136 7.85 -76.07 4.58
N ILE A 137 9.14 -76.07 4.96
CA ILE A 137 9.80 -74.88 5.52
C ILE A 137 9.77 -73.73 4.51
N ARG A 138 10.09 -74.01 3.23
CA ARG A 138 10.07 -72.98 2.17
C ARG A 138 8.65 -72.46 1.90
N THR A 139 7.66 -73.34 1.86
CA THR A 139 6.26 -72.94 1.69
C THR A 139 5.76 -72.07 2.85
N GLY A 140 6.20 -72.37 4.08
CA GLY A 140 5.92 -71.55 5.26
C GLY A 140 6.58 -70.17 5.17
N LEU A 141 7.87 -70.14 4.81
CA LEU A 141 8.62 -68.90 4.60
C LEU A 141 7.95 -68.00 3.57
N ASP A 142 7.55 -68.53 2.41
CA ASP A 142 6.87 -67.75 1.36
C ASP A 142 5.58 -67.10 1.87
N ARG A 143 4.81 -67.79 2.72
CA ARG A 143 3.58 -67.24 3.31
C ARG A 143 3.88 -66.09 4.25
N ASP A 144 4.84 -66.27 5.15
CA ASP A 144 5.18 -65.26 6.17
C ASP A 144 5.79 -64.01 5.49
N LEU A 145 6.66 -64.21 4.50
CA LEU A 145 7.23 -63.10 3.72
C LEU A 145 6.18 -62.34 2.91
N ASN A 146 5.15 -63.01 2.38
CA ASN A 146 4.08 -62.34 1.64
C ASN A 146 3.25 -61.39 2.53
N ALA A 147 3.06 -61.70 3.81
CA ALA A 147 2.35 -60.83 4.74
C ALA A 147 3.15 -59.54 5.03
N ASP A 148 4.43 -59.66 5.37
CA ASP A 148 5.30 -58.50 5.63
C ASP A 148 5.54 -57.68 4.34
N ARG A 149 5.60 -58.34 3.18
CA ARG A 149 5.65 -57.67 1.87
C ARG A 149 4.47 -56.73 1.66
N GLN A 150 3.25 -57.15 2.00
CA GLN A 150 2.07 -56.30 1.81
C GLN A 150 2.15 -55.06 2.71
N VAL A 151 2.60 -55.20 3.95
CA VAL A 151 2.80 -54.06 4.87
C VAL A 151 3.78 -53.04 4.29
N LEU A 152 4.88 -53.51 3.68
CA LEU A 152 5.86 -52.62 3.05
C LEU A 152 5.31 -51.95 1.79
N VAL A 153 4.50 -52.65 0.99
CA VAL A 153 3.83 -52.07 -0.19
C VAL A 153 2.89 -50.94 0.25
N ASP A 154 2.05 -51.20 1.25
CA ASP A 154 1.08 -50.22 1.75
C ASP A 154 1.79 -49.00 2.37
N ALA A 155 2.85 -49.24 3.15
CA ALA A 155 3.66 -48.18 3.74
C ALA A 155 4.37 -47.33 2.69
N THR A 156 4.87 -47.95 1.62
CA THR A 156 5.53 -47.24 0.51
C THR A 156 4.54 -46.35 -0.23
N ALA A 157 3.34 -46.86 -0.53
CA ALA A 157 2.30 -46.07 -1.19
C ALA A 157 1.86 -44.88 -0.34
N ALA A 158 1.67 -45.09 0.97
CA ALA A 158 1.33 -44.01 1.90
C ALA A 158 2.46 -42.96 2.02
N TRP A 159 3.72 -43.39 2.02
CA TRP A 159 4.88 -42.49 2.04
C TRP A 159 4.98 -41.65 0.78
N GLN A 160 4.76 -42.26 -0.39
CA GLN A 160 4.74 -41.54 -1.68
C GLN A 160 3.62 -40.49 -1.73
N GLY A 161 2.43 -40.81 -1.21
CA GLY A 161 1.34 -39.85 -1.08
C GLY A 161 1.74 -38.63 -0.25
N LEU A 162 2.35 -38.86 0.91
CA LEU A 162 2.85 -37.80 1.80
C LEU A 162 3.97 -36.97 1.13
N SER A 163 4.92 -37.64 0.49
CA SER A 163 6.03 -36.96 -0.21
C SER A 163 5.51 -36.08 -1.34
N THR A 164 4.43 -36.48 -2.01
CA THR A 164 3.83 -35.71 -3.11
C THR A 164 3.13 -34.48 -2.58
N SER A 165 2.40 -34.57 -1.47
CA SER A 165 1.73 -33.40 -0.87
C SER A 165 2.74 -32.37 -0.36
N MET A 166 3.89 -32.81 0.15
CA MET A 166 4.95 -31.90 0.65
C MET A 166 5.91 -31.40 -0.44
N ALA A 167 5.89 -31.97 -1.65
CA ALA A 167 6.86 -31.64 -2.72
C ALA A 167 6.77 -30.17 -3.16
N ALA A 168 5.57 -29.60 -3.23
CA ALA A 168 5.38 -28.19 -3.61
C ALA A 168 6.09 -27.23 -2.64
N ILE A 169 6.01 -27.53 -1.33
CA ILE A 169 6.67 -26.76 -0.27
C ILE A 169 8.20 -26.94 -0.38
N ALA A 170 8.67 -28.17 -0.50
CA ALA A 170 10.10 -28.50 -0.44
C ALA A 170 10.89 -28.10 -1.70
N GLU A 171 10.28 -28.15 -2.89
CA GLU A 171 10.99 -27.96 -4.17
C GLU A 171 10.72 -26.59 -4.81
N ALA A 172 9.51 -26.05 -4.69
CA ALA A 172 9.11 -24.82 -5.36
C ALA A 172 9.02 -23.61 -4.40
N GLY A 173 9.12 -23.82 -3.09
CA GLY A 173 8.88 -22.78 -2.08
C GLY A 173 7.46 -22.22 -2.10
N GLN A 174 6.54 -22.89 -2.82
CA GLN A 174 5.14 -22.52 -2.88
C GLN A 174 4.42 -23.23 -1.74
N ASP A 175 4.36 -22.55 -0.60
CA ASP A 175 3.50 -22.98 0.50
C ASP A 175 2.03 -22.79 0.09
N PRO A 176 1.19 -23.85 0.09
CA PRO A 176 -0.25 -23.69 -0.11
C PRO A 176 -0.93 -22.94 1.04
N PHE A 177 -0.22 -22.66 2.14
CA PHE A 177 -0.64 -21.69 3.14
C PHE A 177 -0.69 -20.29 2.52
N HIS A 178 -1.85 -19.98 1.99
CA HIS A 178 -2.23 -18.61 1.72
C HIS A 178 -2.74 -18.08 3.06
N LEU A 179 -2.15 -16.98 3.54
CA LEU A 179 -2.89 -16.11 4.43
C LEU A 179 -4.25 -15.87 3.76
N PRO A 180 -5.38 -15.97 4.48
CA PRO A 180 -6.66 -15.58 3.91
C PRO A 180 -6.47 -14.23 3.19
N ALA A 181 -7.03 -14.07 1.99
CA ALA A 181 -7.17 -12.74 1.41
C ALA A 181 -7.72 -11.81 2.51
N ASP A 182 -7.25 -10.56 2.54
CA ASP A 182 -7.66 -9.56 3.52
C ASP A 182 -9.17 -9.71 3.73
N VAL A 183 -9.52 -10.23 4.91
CA VAL A 183 -10.91 -10.52 5.27
C VAL A 183 -11.58 -9.19 5.60
N ASP A 184 -12.91 -9.11 5.52
CA ASP A 184 -13.77 -8.01 6.02
C ASP A 184 -13.63 -7.77 7.55
N SER A 185 -12.51 -8.13 8.18
CA SER A 185 -12.28 -8.03 9.62
C SER A 185 -10.82 -7.71 9.95
N VAL A 186 -10.64 -6.79 10.89
CA VAL A 186 -9.34 -6.29 11.35
C VAL A 186 -8.44 -7.40 11.89
N GLY A 187 -7.20 -7.47 11.39
CA GLY A 187 -6.14 -8.37 11.85
C GLY A 187 -4.97 -7.60 12.47
N MET A 188 -4.48 -8.04 13.64
CA MET A 188 -3.33 -7.43 14.31
C MET A 188 -2.17 -8.43 14.47
N ILE A 189 -0.96 -8.03 14.06
CA ILE A 189 0.25 -8.84 14.13
C ILE A 189 1.37 -8.05 14.81
N ASN A 190 1.89 -8.57 15.91
CA ASN A 190 3.07 -8.01 16.58
C ASN A 190 4.32 -8.80 16.17
N VAL A 191 5.29 -8.15 15.54
CA VAL A 191 6.54 -8.79 15.13
C VAL A 191 7.66 -7.75 15.07
N ASP A 192 8.85 -8.11 15.59
CA ASP A 192 10.07 -7.30 15.53
C ASP A 192 9.93 -5.84 16.02
N GLY A 193 9.14 -5.61 17.07
CA GLY A 193 8.90 -4.27 17.61
C GLY A 193 7.98 -3.40 16.76
N LYS A 194 7.20 -4.02 15.86
CA LYS A 194 6.15 -3.37 15.08
C LYS A 194 4.80 -4.03 15.36
N THR A 195 3.75 -3.25 15.27
CA THR A 195 2.37 -3.71 15.33
C THR A 195 1.70 -3.40 14.00
N TYR A 196 1.49 -4.44 13.20
CA TYR A 196 0.76 -4.37 11.94
C TYR A 196 -0.72 -4.51 12.21
N ILE A 197 -1.51 -3.61 11.64
CA ILE A 197 -2.97 -3.57 11.72
C ILE A 197 -3.48 -3.55 10.28
N ASN A 198 -4.05 -4.66 9.83
CA ASN A 198 -4.75 -4.74 8.56
C ASN A 198 -6.23 -4.50 8.85
N THR A 199 -6.86 -3.50 8.25
CA THR A 199 -8.26 -3.16 8.56
C THR A 199 -9.24 -4.03 7.78
N GLY A 200 -8.93 -4.33 6.52
CA GLY A 200 -9.59 -5.38 5.75
C GLY A 200 -9.94 -4.95 4.34
N SER A 201 -11.20 -5.15 3.97
CA SER A 201 -11.77 -4.59 2.75
C SER A 201 -13.06 -3.84 3.07
N GLY A 202 -13.37 -2.84 2.28
CA GLY A 202 -14.45 -1.88 2.50
C GLY A 202 -13.98 -0.66 3.30
N ASP A 203 -14.76 0.41 3.24
CA ASP A 203 -14.46 1.70 3.86
C ASP A 203 -14.29 1.58 5.39
N ASP A 204 -13.06 1.74 5.87
CA ASP A 204 -12.65 1.61 7.25
C ASP A 204 -12.35 2.98 7.88
N VAL A 205 -12.81 3.19 9.12
CA VAL A 205 -12.47 4.39 9.91
C VAL A 205 -11.50 4.02 11.03
N VAL A 206 -10.31 4.58 10.97
CA VAL A 206 -9.21 4.32 11.91
C VAL A 206 -8.84 5.59 12.68
N THR A 207 -8.69 5.46 13.99
CA THR A 207 -8.13 6.53 14.83
C THR A 207 -6.98 6.00 15.66
N VAL A 208 -5.83 6.69 15.59
CA VAL A 208 -4.65 6.38 16.40
C VAL A 208 -4.54 7.40 17.52
N GLY A 209 -4.16 6.97 18.72
CA GLY A 209 -3.97 7.89 19.83
C GLY A 209 -3.22 7.30 21.00
N ILE A 210 -3.01 8.13 22.02
CA ILE A 210 -2.48 7.71 23.31
C ILE A 210 -3.62 7.65 24.32
N ASN A 211 -3.82 6.48 24.94
CA ASN A 211 -4.77 6.35 26.02
C ASN A 211 -4.34 7.20 27.22
N PRO A 212 -5.13 8.20 27.65
CA PRO A 212 -4.71 9.16 28.67
C PRO A 212 -4.61 8.54 30.08
N LEU A 213 -5.23 7.39 30.31
CA LEU A 213 -5.20 6.69 31.60
C LEU A 213 -4.00 5.76 31.73
N THR A 214 -3.58 5.15 30.62
CA THR A 214 -2.53 4.11 30.63
C THR A 214 -1.23 4.58 30.01
N GLY A 215 -1.25 5.65 29.22
CA GLY A 215 -0.12 6.12 28.42
C GLY A 215 0.25 5.19 27.26
N LYS A 216 -0.58 4.16 26.97
CA LYS A 216 -0.34 3.24 25.86
C LYS A 216 -0.84 3.84 24.55
N GLN A 217 -0.14 3.51 23.47
CA GLN A 217 -0.67 3.69 22.12
C GLN A 217 -1.90 2.78 21.92
N VAL A 218 -2.89 3.30 21.23
CA VAL A 218 -4.16 2.64 20.94
C VAL A 218 -4.55 2.96 19.52
N VAL A 219 -5.04 1.94 18.81
CA VAL A 219 -5.65 2.10 17.49
C VAL A 219 -7.09 1.66 17.58
N THR A 220 -8.01 2.48 17.09
CA THR A 220 -9.44 2.16 17.00
C THR A 220 -9.77 1.98 15.55
N VAL A 221 -10.33 0.83 15.16
CA VAL A 221 -10.79 0.56 13.80
C VAL A 221 -12.28 0.26 13.85
N ASN A 222 -13.09 1.01 13.11
CA ASN A 222 -14.56 0.89 13.07
C ASN A 222 -15.21 0.89 14.47
N GLY A 223 -14.66 1.70 15.38
CA GLY A 223 -15.11 1.80 16.78
C GLY A 223 -14.62 0.69 17.71
N GLN A 224 -13.91 -0.32 17.21
CA GLN A 224 -13.26 -1.35 18.02
C GLN A 224 -11.83 -0.93 18.37
N MET A 225 -11.49 -0.99 19.65
CA MET A 225 -10.20 -0.55 20.19
C MET A 225 -9.19 -1.70 20.31
N TYR A 226 -7.94 -1.43 19.92
CA TYR A 226 -6.81 -2.34 19.96
C TYR A 226 -5.63 -1.68 20.71
N ASP A 227 -5.13 -2.37 21.74
CA ASP A 227 -3.97 -1.92 22.53
C ASP A 227 -2.67 -2.24 21.76
N VAL A 228 -1.84 -1.23 21.54
CA VAL A 228 -0.50 -1.41 20.94
C VAL A 228 0.55 -1.52 22.05
N PRO A 229 1.48 -2.51 22.00
CA PRO A 229 2.57 -2.60 22.95
C PRO A 229 3.41 -1.31 23.00
N PRO A 230 3.78 -0.80 24.19
CA PRO A 230 4.56 0.42 24.30
C PRO A 230 5.90 0.35 23.55
N GLY A 231 6.18 1.36 22.72
CA GLY A 231 7.42 1.48 21.97
C GLY A 231 7.44 0.70 20.66
N ASN A 232 6.36 -0.01 20.32
CA ASN A 232 6.21 -0.54 18.97
C ASN A 232 5.91 0.60 17.98
N GLU A 233 6.43 0.46 16.76
CA GLU A 233 5.98 1.25 15.61
C GLU A 233 4.62 0.72 15.15
N ILE A 234 3.69 1.62 14.84
CA ILE A 234 2.37 1.25 14.30
C ILE A 234 2.46 1.20 12.79
N VAL A 235 2.00 0.11 12.18
CA VAL A 235 1.88 -0.03 10.73
C VAL A 235 0.42 -0.33 10.41
N ILE A 236 -0.26 0.58 9.74
CA ILE A 236 -1.66 0.43 9.32
C ILE A 236 -1.70 0.13 7.84
N ARG A 237 -2.50 -0.86 7.45
CA ARG A 237 -2.74 -1.26 6.06
C ARG A 237 -4.24 -1.30 5.86
N ALA A 238 -4.77 -0.30 5.16
CA ALA A 238 -6.20 -0.08 5.08
C ALA A 238 -6.86 -1.10 4.11
N GLY A 239 -6.27 -1.26 2.92
CA GLY A 239 -6.57 -2.39 2.04
C GLY A 239 -7.34 -1.95 0.80
N GLU A 240 -8.57 -2.43 0.63
CA GLU A 240 -9.49 -1.93 -0.40
C GLU A 240 -10.62 -1.15 0.26
N GLY A 241 -11.12 -0.09 -0.37
CA GLY A 241 -12.19 0.74 0.20
C GLY A 241 -11.74 2.20 0.26
N ASN A 242 -12.67 3.12 0.48
CA ASN A 242 -12.31 4.51 0.74
C ASN A 242 -12.12 4.67 2.26
N ASP A 243 -10.87 4.59 2.70
CA ASP A 243 -10.53 4.49 4.11
C ASP A 243 -10.23 5.87 4.73
N GLU A 244 -10.60 6.07 5.99
CA GLU A 244 -10.30 7.28 6.76
C GLU A 244 -9.39 6.92 7.94
N ILE A 245 -8.12 7.31 7.86
CA ILE A 245 -7.16 7.16 8.95
C ILE A 245 -6.85 8.53 9.55
N ASN A 246 -7.18 8.70 10.82
CA ASN A 246 -6.97 9.95 11.53
C ASN A 246 -6.07 9.78 12.76
N VAL A 247 -4.92 10.44 12.76
CA VAL A 247 -4.07 10.61 13.95
C VAL A 247 -4.20 12.05 14.42
N PRO A 248 -4.85 12.32 15.57
CA PRO A 248 -5.08 13.69 16.01
C PRO A 248 -3.77 14.45 16.22
N GLN A 249 -3.74 15.69 15.77
CA GLN A 249 -2.60 16.59 15.96
C GLN A 249 -2.14 16.66 17.43
N GLY A 250 -0.84 16.76 17.64
CA GLY A 250 -0.18 16.68 18.94
C GLY A 250 0.05 15.23 19.42
N THR A 251 -0.43 14.24 18.66
CA THR A 251 -0.12 12.82 18.91
C THR A 251 1.22 12.49 18.27
N ASN A 252 2.29 12.55 19.06
CA ASN A 252 3.63 12.17 18.60
C ASN A 252 3.79 10.64 18.64
N VAL A 253 3.42 9.99 17.54
CA VAL A 253 3.57 8.55 17.31
C VAL A 253 4.07 8.33 15.89
N ASN A 254 5.26 7.74 15.74
CA ASN A 254 5.74 7.39 14.41
C ASN A 254 4.95 6.20 13.85
N LEU A 255 4.47 6.36 12.63
CA LEU A 255 3.59 5.40 11.96
C LEU A 255 3.98 5.17 10.50
N SER A 256 3.65 3.97 10.02
CA SER A 256 3.60 3.68 8.60
C SER A 256 2.15 3.46 8.18
N LEU A 257 1.60 4.31 7.32
CA LEU A 257 0.26 4.18 6.77
C LEU A 257 0.34 3.73 5.33
N LEU A 258 -0.46 2.72 4.99
CA LEU A 258 -0.70 2.31 3.62
C LEU A 258 -2.21 2.35 3.42
N GLY A 259 -2.69 3.28 2.59
CA GLY A 259 -4.12 3.38 2.20
C GLY A 259 -4.52 2.12 1.43
N GLY A 260 -4.02 1.99 0.21
CA GLY A 260 -4.15 0.76 -0.58
C GLY A 260 -4.90 1.02 -1.87
N ARG A 261 -6.18 0.67 -1.95
CA ARG A 261 -7.04 0.94 -3.09
C ARG A 261 -8.28 1.69 -2.64
N GLY A 262 -8.61 2.77 -3.31
CA GLY A 262 -9.78 3.58 -3.05
C GLY A 262 -9.39 5.04 -2.93
N ASP A 263 -10.35 5.92 -2.77
CA ASP A 263 -10.09 7.34 -2.51
C ASP A 263 -9.94 7.52 -0.99
N ASP A 264 -8.72 7.42 -0.47
CA ASP A 264 -8.41 7.40 0.96
C ASP A 264 -8.20 8.80 1.57
N ARG A 265 -8.43 8.93 2.88
CA ARG A 265 -8.10 10.12 3.69
C ARG A 265 -7.15 9.74 4.81
N LEU A 266 -5.90 10.21 4.73
CA LEU A 266 -4.83 9.80 5.63
C LEU A 266 -4.27 11.01 6.39
N ASN A 267 -4.28 10.97 7.73
CA ASN A 267 -3.67 11.98 8.60
C ASN A 267 -2.65 11.35 9.56
N GLY A 268 -1.37 11.76 9.49
CA GLY A 268 -0.25 11.20 10.26
C GLY A 268 -0.03 11.81 11.65
N GLY A 269 -0.49 13.04 11.90
CA GLY A 269 -0.48 13.65 13.22
C GLY A 269 0.75 14.51 13.51
N SER A 270 1.59 14.15 14.50
CA SER A 270 2.80 14.92 14.83
C SER A 270 4.06 14.04 14.95
N GLY A 271 4.03 12.85 14.35
CA GLY A 271 5.12 11.89 14.33
C GLY A 271 5.98 12.06 13.08
N SER A 272 7.15 11.41 13.02
CA SER A 272 7.88 11.30 11.75
C SER A 272 7.48 10.00 11.06
N ASP A 273 6.70 10.15 9.99
CA ASP A 273 5.82 9.15 9.47
C ASP A 273 6.19 8.70 8.06
N ARG A 274 5.59 7.59 7.65
CA ARG A 274 5.72 7.01 6.31
C ARG A 274 4.34 6.75 5.77
N ILE A 275 3.90 7.55 4.82
CA ILE A 275 2.54 7.47 4.28
C ILE A 275 2.62 7.11 2.81
N LEU A 276 1.82 6.12 2.41
CA LEU A 276 1.61 5.72 1.02
C LEU A 276 0.10 5.68 0.79
N GLY A 277 -0.41 6.54 -0.09
CA GLY A 277 -1.82 6.54 -0.51
C GLY A 277 -2.17 5.23 -1.19
N GLY A 278 -1.67 5.02 -2.41
CA GLY A 278 -1.79 3.76 -3.13
C GLY A 278 -2.41 3.93 -4.51
N GLN A 279 -3.62 3.42 -4.71
CA GLN A 279 -4.41 3.57 -5.94
C GLN A 279 -5.69 4.29 -5.60
N GLY A 280 -6.12 5.21 -6.46
CA GLY A 280 -7.30 6.04 -6.21
C GLY A 280 -6.87 7.46 -5.90
N ARG A 281 -7.85 8.34 -5.65
CA ARG A 281 -7.55 9.75 -5.39
C ARG A 281 -7.49 10.01 -3.90
N ASP A 282 -6.27 10.04 -3.39
CA ASP A 282 -6.00 10.08 -1.97
C ASP A 282 -5.83 11.53 -1.47
N HIS A 283 -6.31 11.81 -0.27
CA HIS A 283 -6.04 13.05 0.47
C HIS A 283 -5.14 12.74 1.65
N ILE A 284 -3.91 13.25 1.63
CA ILE A 284 -2.88 12.95 2.61
C ILE A 284 -2.46 14.22 3.34
N PHE A 285 -2.58 14.20 4.66
CA PHE A 285 -2.10 15.24 5.58
C PHE A 285 -1.02 14.61 6.47
N ALA A 286 0.25 14.90 6.21
CA ALA A 286 1.34 14.19 6.87
C ALA A 286 1.45 14.56 8.35
N GLY A 287 1.42 15.85 8.66
CA GLY A 287 1.40 16.35 10.03
C GLY A 287 2.63 17.16 10.40
N ASP A 288 2.90 17.29 11.70
CA ASP A 288 4.22 17.76 12.12
C ASP A 288 5.23 16.60 12.11
N GLY A 289 6.51 16.86 11.83
CA GLY A 289 7.59 15.88 11.85
C GLY A 289 8.24 15.73 10.49
N ASP A 290 9.46 15.16 10.42
CA ASP A 290 10.10 14.88 9.13
C ASP A 290 9.48 13.62 8.47
N ASP A 291 8.57 13.82 7.53
CA ASP A 291 7.73 12.79 6.92
C ASP A 291 8.25 12.27 5.58
N ARG A 292 7.72 11.10 5.21
CA ARG A 292 7.91 10.50 3.88
C ARG A 292 6.58 10.10 3.30
N VAL A 293 6.17 10.80 2.26
CA VAL A 293 4.84 10.67 1.66
C VAL A 293 4.96 10.28 0.20
N SER A 294 4.08 9.40 -0.24
CA SER A 294 3.83 9.11 -1.66
C SER A 294 2.31 9.03 -1.87
N GLY A 295 1.78 9.78 -2.84
CA GLY A 295 0.39 9.67 -3.28
C GLY A 295 0.14 8.28 -3.87
N GLY A 296 0.80 7.99 -4.99
CA GLY A 296 0.82 6.66 -5.57
C GLY A 296 0.44 6.66 -7.04
N THR A 297 -0.78 6.26 -7.35
CA THR A 297 -1.31 6.31 -8.71
C THR A 297 -2.69 6.94 -8.72
N ASP A 298 -3.00 7.64 -9.82
CA ASP A 298 -4.17 8.53 -9.95
C ASP A 298 -3.89 9.87 -9.25
N ARG A 299 -4.84 10.81 -9.30
CA ARG A 299 -4.62 12.16 -8.77
C ARG A 299 -4.69 12.19 -7.25
N ASP A 300 -3.63 12.66 -6.61
CA ASP A 300 -3.56 12.77 -5.16
C ASP A 300 -3.42 14.23 -4.68
N TYR A 301 -4.01 14.52 -3.53
CA TYR A 301 -3.77 15.74 -2.76
C TYR A 301 -2.87 15.41 -1.58
N ILE A 302 -1.72 16.09 -1.47
CA ILE A 302 -0.72 15.89 -0.42
C ILE A 302 -0.41 17.23 0.24
N ASP A 303 -0.57 17.28 1.56
CA ASP A 303 -0.14 18.38 2.42
C ASP A 303 0.81 17.83 3.48
N ALA A 304 2.12 18.09 3.32
CA ALA A 304 3.16 17.60 4.20
C ALA A 304 3.23 18.36 5.53
N GLN A 305 2.66 19.56 5.59
CA GLN A 305 2.54 20.38 6.81
C GLN A 305 3.88 20.81 7.43
N GLY A 306 4.30 20.30 8.58
CA GLY A 306 5.41 20.91 9.32
C GLY A 306 6.59 19.96 9.45
N GLY A 307 7.71 20.17 8.77
CA GLY A 307 8.74 19.14 8.75
C GLY A 307 9.95 19.50 7.91
N ASN A 308 10.81 18.53 7.63
CA ASN A 308 11.65 18.58 6.44
C ASN A 308 11.31 17.31 5.67
N ASP A 309 10.36 17.46 4.78
CA ASP A 309 9.59 16.35 4.26
C ASP A 309 10.16 15.84 2.94
N LEU A 310 9.80 14.60 2.65
CA LEU A 310 10.01 14.00 1.34
C LEU A 310 8.66 13.54 0.81
N ALA A 311 8.07 14.32 -0.09
CA ALA A 311 6.76 14.06 -0.67
C ALA A 311 6.88 13.77 -2.17
N THR A 312 6.05 12.86 -2.67
CA THR A 312 5.89 12.65 -4.11
C THR A 312 4.45 12.30 -4.50
N GLY A 313 3.92 12.94 -5.54
CA GLY A 313 2.62 12.54 -6.13
C GLY A 313 2.72 11.17 -6.81
N ALA A 314 3.83 10.99 -7.52
CA ALA A 314 4.27 9.80 -8.26
C ALA A 314 3.59 9.60 -9.62
N GLY A 315 2.28 9.48 -9.72
CA GLY A 315 1.67 9.36 -11.05
C GLY A 315 0.19 9.65 -11.06
N GLY A 316 -0.19 10.71 -11.74
CA GLY A 316 -1.47 11.37 -11.61
C GLY A 316 -1.25 12.86 -11.88
N ASP A 317 -2.31 13.63 -12.01
CA ASP A 317 -2.18 15.09 -12.03
C ASP A 317 -2.29 15.55 -10.58
N ASP A 318 -1.18 15.55 -9.84
CA ASP A 318 -1.15 15.60 -8.37
C ASP A 318 -1.04 17.04 -7.83
N THR A 319 -1.47 17.26 -6.59
CA THR A 319 -1.29 18.52 -5.87
C THR A 319 -0.47 18.25 -4.61
N VAL A 320 0.68 18.91 -4.44
CA VAL A 320 1.62 18.66 -3.34
C VAL A 320 2.10 19.95 -2.68
N TYR A 321 1.85 20.07 -1.38
CA TYR A 321 2.32 21.15 -0.51
C TYR A 321 3.39 20.65 0.47
N GLY A 322 4.54 21.32 0.52
CA GLY A 322 5.61 21.12 1.52
C GLY A 322 5.27 21.80 2.84
N MET A 323 4.85 23.06 2.74
CA MET A 323 4.44 23.93 3.84
C MET A 323 5.63 24.45 4.65
N ALA A 324 5.90 23.98 5.86
CA ALA A 324 6.91 24.59 6.72
C ALA A 324 8.15 23.71 6.89
N GLY A 325 9.30 24.23 6.47
CA GLY A 325 10.64 23.66 6.63
C GLY A 325 11.26 23.29 5.28
N ASN A 326 12.40 22.59 5.28
CA ASN A 326 13.19 22.40 4.05
C ASN A 326 12.84 21.09 3.35
N ASP A 327 11.92 21.16 2.40
CA ASP A 327 11.24 20.03 1.82
C ASP A 327 11.87 19.55 0.50
N ARG A 328 11.53 18.31 0.16
CA ARG A 328 11.85 17.69 -1.13
C ARG A 328 10.58 17.14 -1.72
N ILE A 329 10.12 17.80 -2.77
CA ILE A 329 8.84 17.53 -3.40
C ILE A 329 9.07 17.08 -4.83
N SER A 330 8.35 16.04 -5.26
CA SER A 330 8.34 15.60 -6.67
C SER A 330 6.93 15.29 -7.15
N GLY A 331 6.47 15.95 -8.21
CA GLY A 331 5.17 15.67 -8.85
C GLY A 331 5.13 14.25 -9.41
N GLY A 332 5.98 13.95 -10.38
CA GLY A 332 6.16 12.62 -10.92
C GLY A 332 5.72 12.52 -12.37
N ARG A 333 4.54 11.98 -12.64
CA ARG A 333 3.98 11.90 -14.00
C ARG A 333 2.58 12.48 -14.00
N GLY A 334 2.30 13.39 -14.92
CA GLY A 334 1.02 14.06 -15.03
C GLY A 334 1.25 15.56 -14.94
N GLN A 335 0.18 16.34 -14.96
CA GLN A 335 0.26 17.79 -14.77
C GLN A 335 0.12 18.09 -13.28
N ASP A 336 1.25 18.33 -12.63
CA ASP A 336 1.32 18.46 -11.18
C ASP A 336 1.32 19.92 -10.73
N TYR A 337 0.74 20.19 -9.55
CA TYR A 337 0.89 21.46 -8.83
C TYR A 337 1.73 21.26 -7.57
N LEU A 338 2.84 21.97 -7.45
CA LEU A 338 3.79 21.86 -6.34
C LEU A 338 3.98 23.23 -5.65
N GLU A 339 4.01 23.23 -4.32
CA GLU A 339 4.27 24.43 -3.51
C GLU A 339 5.22 24.08 -2.36
N GLY A 340 6.36 24.76 -2.27
CA GLY A 340 7.32 24.64 -1.15
C GLY A 340 6.83 25.36 0.10
N ALA A 341 6.50 26.65 -0.07
CA ALA A 341 6.11 27.60 0.97
C ALA A 341 7.28 28.07 1.84
N ASP A 342 7.28 27.85 3.17
CA ASP A 342 8.32 28.41 4.06
C ASP A 342 9.54 27.46 4.11
N GLY A 343 10.67 27.78 3.48
CA GLY A 343 11.89 26.98 3.64
C GLY A 343 12.89 27.05 2.48
N ASP A 344 14.07 26.44 2.64
CA ASP A 344 14.96 26.24 1.48
C ASP A 344 14.58 24.91 0.78
N ASP A 345 13.68 24.97 -0.20
CA ASP A 345 13.04 23.79 -0.79
C ASP A 345 13.70 23.26 -2.08
N LEU A 346 13.36 22.01 -2.40
CA LEU A 346 13.67 21.38 -3.68
C LEU A 346 12.41 20.79 -4.30
N LEU A 347 11.97 21.40 -5.40
CA LEU A 347 10.78 21.00 -6.16
C LEU A 347 11.19 20.40 -7.50
N VAL A 348 10.55 19.30 -7.89
CA VAL A 348 10.75 18.63 -9.18
C VAL A 348 9.38 18.30 -9.78
N GLY A 349 8.97 18.97 -10.85
CA GLY A 349 7.72 18.69 -11.57
C GLY A 349 7.67 17.24 -12.06
N GLY A 350 8.44 16.93 -13.10
CA GLY A 350 8.56 15.56 -13.61
C GLY A 350 8.20 15.45 -15.08
N ASP A 351 7.35 14.48 -15.43
CA ASP A 351 6.81 14.33 -16.78
C ASP A 351 5.42 15.00 -16.84
N GLY A 352 5.23 16.07 -17.62
CA GLY A 352 3.95 16.75 -17.78
C GLY A 352 4.13 18.26 -17.84
N ASN A 353 3.02 19.00 -17.94
CA ASN A 353 3.06 20.46 -17.87
C ASN A 353 2.80 20.85 -16.43
N ASP A 354 3.87 21.10 -15.68
CA ASP A 354 3.81 21.25 -14.24
C ASP A 354 3.77 22.73 -13.82
N ILE A 355 3.18 22.97 -12.66
CA ILE A 355 3.17 24.27 -12.01
C ILE A 355 3.88 24.14 -10.67
N ALA A 356 4.94 24.92 -10.45
CA ALA A 356 5.71 24.87 -9.21
C ALA A 356 5.94 26.25 -8.60
N SER A 357 5.68 26.41 -7.30
CA SER A 357 5.93 27.62 -6.52
C SER A 357 6.94 27.34 -5.40
N GLY A 358 8.05 28.07 -5.36
CA GLY A 358 9.08 27.93 -4.32
C GLY A 358 8.55 28.38 -2.97
N GLY A 359 8.13 29.64 -2.88
CA GLY A 359 7.57 30.23 -1.66
C GLY A 359 8.48 31.31 -1.09
N ASP A 360 8.80 31.21 0.19
CA ASP A 360 9.74 32.09 0.89
C ASP A 360 11.06 31.33 1.17
N ASP A 361 12.18 32.05 1.22
CA ASP A 361 13.55 31.54 1.38
C ASP A 361 14.19 31.06 0.06
N ASN A 362 15.26 30.23 0.05
CA ASN A 362 16.05 30.01 -1.17
C ASN A 362 15.80 28.65 -1.80
N ASP A 363 15.05 28.66 -2.90
CA ASP A 363 14.50 27.46 -3.49
C ASP A 363 15.26 26.96 -4.70
N ARG A 364 15.06 25.67 -4.98
CA ARG A 364 15.47 25.02 -6.23
C ARG A 364 14.28 24.38 -6.88
N ILE A 365 13.94 24.86 -8.07
CA ILE A 365 12.81 24.36 -8.84
C ILE A 365 13.32 23.73 -10.13
N HIS A 366 12.89 22.51 -10.40
CA HIS A 366 13.10 21.81 -11.66
C HIS A 366 11.74 21.53 -12.30
N GLY A 367 11.45 22.13 -13.45
CA GLY A 367 10.20 21.86 -14.19
C GLY A 367 10.16 20.40 -14.65
N GLY A 368 11.10 20.03 -15.52
CA GLY A 368 11.23 18.65 -15.98
C GLY A 368 10.97 18.53 -17.47
N ALA A 369 9.96 17.76 -17.84
CA ALA A 369 9.62 17.48 -19.23
C ALA A 369 8.16 17.82 -19.53
N GLY A 370 7.97 18.83 -20.36
CA GLY A 370 6.68 19.40 -20.74
C GLY A 370 6.77 20.92 -20.67
N ASP A 371 5.68 21.62 -20.90
CA ASP A 371 5.67 23.08 -20.87
C ASP A 371 5.37 23.55 -19.44
N ASP A 372 6.42 23.86 -18.67
CA ASP A 372 6.30 24.11 -17.23
C ASP A 372 6.17 25.60 -16.88
N VAL A 373 5.44 25.92 -15.80
CA VAL A 373 5.32 27.28 -15.25
C VAL A 373 5.79 27.32 -13.80
N THR A 374 6.79 28.16 -13.53
CA THR A 374 7.40 28.27 -12.20
C THR A 374 7.23 29.66 -11.61
N TYR A 375 6.94 29.72 -10.32
CA TYR A 375 6.92 30.92 -9.48
C TYR A 375 8.02 30.77 -8.43
N ALA A 376 9.16 31.43 -8.65
CA ALA A 376 10.34 31.22 -7.80
C ALA A 376 10.09 31.62 -6.34
N GLY A 377 9.28 32.64 -6.10
CA GLY A 377 8.99 33.11 -4.76
C GLY A 377 9.97 34.19 -4.29
N ARG A 378 9.97 34.48 -2.99
CA ARG A 378 10.87 35.46 -2.36
C ARG A 378 12.14 34.75 -1.95
N GLY A 379 13.28 35.19 -2.48
CA GLY A 379 14.48 34.47 -2.14
C GLY A 379 15.69 34.86 -2.96
N THR A 380 16.62 33.92 -3.01
CA THR A 380 17.61 33.87 -4.08
C THR A 380 17.54 32.49 -4.68
N ASP A 381 16.70 32.39 -5.69
CA ASP A 381 16.18 31.11 -6.16
C ASP A 381 16.92 30.62 -7.39
N THR A 382 16.83 29.33 -7.63
CA THR A 382 17.36 28.71 -8.85
C THR A 382 16.30 27.86 -9.52
N THR A 383 15.93 28.24 -10.73
CA THR A 383 14.95 27.54 -11.57
C THR A 383 15.65 26.88 -12.75
N TYR A 384 15.30 25.63 -13.02
CA TYR A 384 15.69 24.87 -14.20
C TYR A 384 14.43 24.45 -14.95
N GLY A 385 14.15 25.00 -16.14
CA GLY A 385 12.93 24.66 -16.91
C GLY A 385 12.97 23.20 -17.35
N GLY A 386 13.97 22.85 -18.15
CA GLY A 386 14.21 21.47 -18.57
C GLY A 386 13.95 21.28 -20.05
N SER A 387 12.94 20.50 -20.42
CA SER A 387 12.57 20.30 -21.82
C SER A 387 11.12 20.63 -22.07
N GLY A 388 10.88 21.61 -22.94
CA GLY A 388 9.55 22.09 -23.33
C GLY A 388 9.66 23.54 -23.72
N ASP A 389 8.54 24.26 -23.74
CA ASP A 389 8.51 25.71 -23.79
C ASP A 389 8.21 26.27 -22.38
N ASP A 390 9.25 26.45 -21.56
CA ASP A 390 9.13 26.72 -20.13
C ASP A 390 9.02 28.21 -19.79
N LYS A 391 8.34 28.53 -18.68
CA LYS A 391 8.13 29.90 -18.19
C LYS A 391 8.49 30.02 -16.71
N ALA A 392 9.31 31.03 -16.39
CA ALA A 392 9.69 31.35 -15.01
C ALA A 392 9.30 32.76 -14.60
N HIS A 393 8.68 32.86 -13.42
CA HIS A 393 8.36 34.09 -12.71
C HIS A 393 9.31 34.25 -11.52
N SER A 394 10.30 35.14 -11.66
CA SER A 394 11.41 35.23 -10.70
C SER A 394 11.72 36.69 -10.30
N GLU A 395 12.24 36.91 -9.10
CA GLU A 395 12.69 38.22 -8.64
C GLU A 395 14.00 38.67 -9.30
N SER A 396 14.34 39.94 -9.09
CA SER A 396 15.64 40.48 -9.50
C SER A 396 16.78 39.97 -8.62
N GLY A 397 17.33 38.81 -8.94
CA GLY A 397 18.42 38.19 -8.17
C GLY A 397 18.57 36.70 -8.43
N ASP A 398 17.48 36.09 -8.89
CA ASP A 398 17.38 34.65 -9.12
C ASP A 398 18.10 34.21 -10.38
N THR A 399 18.30 32.90 -10.47
CA THR A 399 18.97 32.25 -11.59
C THR A 399 18.02 31.31 -12.28
N ASP A 400 17.66 31.65 -13.52
CA ASP A 400 16.89 30.77 -14.40
C ASP A 400 17.82 30.12 -15.43
N GLU A 401 17.83 28.79 -15.50
CA GLU A 401 18.58 27.98 -16.48
C GLU A 401 17.60 27.15 -17.32
N ASP A 402 17.88 27.00 -18.63
CA ASP A 402 17.05 26.22 -19.56
C ASP A 402 15.55 26.58 -19.49
N VAL A 403 15.24 27.89 -19.52
CA VAL A 403 13.88 28.46 -19.55
C VAL A 403 13.72 29.34 -20.80
N GLU A 404 12.60 29.21 -21.52
CA GLU A 404 12.31 29.96 -22.74
C GLU A 404 11.72 31.35 -22.47
N GLN A 405 10.88 31.47 -21.43
CA GLN A 405 10.13 32.69 -21.10
C GLN A 405 10.42 33.17 -19.67
N HIS A 406 11.12 34.29 -19.55
CA HIS A 406 11.45 34.89 -18.25
C HIS A 406 10.56 36.10 -17.94
N VAL A 407 9.90 36.08 -16.78
CA VAL A 407 9.07 37.14 -16.26
C VAL A 407 9.68 37.63 -14.94
N THR A 408 10.25 38.84 -14.95
CA THR A 408 10.76 39.44 -13.72
C THR A 408 9.64 40.06 -12.91
N VAL A 409 9.48 39.63 -11.66
CA VAL A 409 8.49 40.16 -10.72
C VAL A 409 9.15 40.94 -9.58
N GLN A 410 8.35 41.73 -8.86
CA GLN A 410 8.74 42.34 -7.59
C GLN A 410 7.73 41.89 -6.55
N ILE A 411 8.14 41.05 -5.63
CA ILE A 411 7.22 40.41 -4.69
C ILE A 411 7.09 41.29 -3.45
N THR A 412 5.85 41.59 -3.07
CA THR A 412 5.55 42.30 -1.84
C THR A 412 5.01 41.33 -0.80
N GLU A 413 5.15 41.68 0.48
CA GLU A 413 4.51 40.95 1.57
C GLU A 413 2.98 40.90 1.37
N VAL A 414 2.36 39.80 1.79
CA VAL A 414 0.89 39.68 1.80
C VAL A 414 0.31 40.82 2.63
N PRO A 415 -0.63 41.61 2.09
CA PRO A 415 -1.10 42.80 2.79
C PRO A 415 -1.75 42.49 4.14
N GLU A 416 -1.37 43.21 5.20
CA GLU A 416 -1.91 43.03 6.56
C GLU A 416 -3.42 43.28 6.68
N TRP A 417 -4.04 43.93 5.69
CA TRP A 417 -5.48 44.17 5.66
C TRP A 417 -6.30 42.94 5.24
N ILE A 418 -5.67 41.93 4.63
CA ILE A 418 -6.27 40.62 4.40
C ILE A 418 -6.12 39.83 5.69
N LYS A 419 -7.24 39.62 6.39
CA LYS A 419 -7.24 38.84 7.62
C LYS A 419 -7.56 37.38 7.32
N ILE A 420 -6.75 36.46 7.81
CA ILE A 420 -6.99 35.02 7.68
C ILE A 420 -7.44 34.47 9.04
N GLU A 421 -8.56 33.76 9.10
CA GLU A 421 -9.13 33.20 10.33
C GLU A 421 -9.49 31.72 10.17
N GLY A 422 -8.87 30.85 10.95
CA GLY A 422 -9.13 29.40 10.91
C GLY A 422 -8.17 28.63 11.83
N SER A 423 -8.06 27.33 11.57
CA SER A 423 -7.01 26.46 12.09
C SER A 423 -5.61 26.99 11.70
N PRO A 424 -4.56 26.68 12.49
CA PRO A 424 -3.18 27.04 12.13
C PRO A 424 -2.78 26.54 10.74
N GLU A 425 -3.22 25.34 10.38
CA GLU A 425 -2.94 24.68 9.10
C GLU A 425 -3.59 25.46 7.96
N PHE A 426 -4.88 25.80 8.11
CA PHE A 426 -5.59 26.65 7.15
C PHE A 426 -4.92 28.03 6.97
N VAL A 427 -4.48 28.65 8.07
CA VAL A 427 -3.81 29.96 8.02
C VAL A 427 -2.50 29.88 7.24
N ALA A 428 -1.70 28.83 7.47
CA ALA A 428 -0.47 28.60 6.73
C ALA A 428 -0.77 28.37 5.25
N ARG A 429 -1.72 27.47 4.95
CA ARG A 429 -2.07 27.08 3.59
C ARG A 429 -2.59 28.25 2.74
N THR A 430 -3.51 29.02 3.31
CA THR A 430 -4.05 30.24 2.67
C THR A 430 -2.97 31.32 2.48
N ARG A 431 -1.98 31.38 3.39
CA ARG A 431 -0.86 32.31 3.26
C ARG A 431 0.04 31.94 2.09
N ALA A 432 0.39 30.66 1.94
CA ALA A 432 1.15 30.16 0.79
C ALA A 432 0.45 30.50 -0.53
N ASP A 433 -0.88 30.31 -0.63
CA ASP A 433 -1.63 30.68 -1.84
C ASP A 433 -1.54 32.19 -2.14
N LEU A 434 -1.64 33.04 -1.12
CA LEU A 434 -1.50 34.49 -1.30
C LEU A 434 -0.07 34.91 -1.66
N GLU A 435 0.93 34.15 -1.23
CA GLU A 435 2.34 34.36 -1.56
C GLU A 435 2.64 33.95 -3.00
N MET A 436 2.10 32.83 -3.45
CA MET A 436 2.12 32.46 -4.86
C MET A 436 1.43 33.53 -5.72
N LEU A 437 0.26 34.03 -5.30
CA LEU A 437 -0.40 35.15 -5.99
C LEU A 437 0.44 36.44 -5.97
N ALA A 438 1.24 36.68 -4.92
CA ALA A 438 2.17 37.80 -4.88
C ALA A 438 3.38 37.61 -5.82
N ALA A 439 3.73 36.37 -6.17
CA ALA A 439 4.72 36.03 -7.20
C ALA A 439 4.15 36.04 -8.63
N SER A 440 2.81 36.01 -8.77
CA SER A 440 2.09 36.06 -10.05
C SER A 440 1.80 37.50 -10.51
N PRO A 441 2.17 37.93 -11.75
CA PRO A 441 1.73 39.22 -12.29
C PRO A 441 0.21 39.43 -12.30
N THR A 442 -0.56 38.37 -12.54
CA THR A 442 -2.02 38.38 -12.48
C THR A 442 -2.51 38.52 -11.03
N GLY A 443 -1.96 37.73 -10.12
CA GLY A 443 -2.21 37.84 -8.68
C GLY A 443 -1.87 39.21 -8.09
N GLN A 444 -0.73 39.79 -8.44
CA GLN A 444 -0.33 41.14 -8.05
C GLN A 444 -1.33 42.21 -8.52
N GLN A 445 -1.86 42.06 -9.73
CA GLN A 445 -2.87 42.99 -10.25
C GLN A 445 -4.18 42.90 -9.45
N MET A 446 -4.62 41.69 -9.09
CA MET A 446 -5.79 41.47 -8.24
C MET A 446 -5.59 42.06 -6.84
N LEU A 447 -4.50 41.68 -6.16
CA LEU A 447 -4.18 42.17 -4.82
C LEU A 447 -4.11 43.71 -4.78
N ALA A 448 -3.50 44.32 -5.79
CA ALA A 448 -3.45 45.78 -5.91
C ALA A 448 -4.81 46.43 -6.24
N ALA A 449 -5.70 45.73 -6.97
CA ALA A 449 -7.04 46.22 -7.26
C ALA A 449 -7.90 46.26 -5.99
N LEU A 450 -7.84 45.20 -5.18
CA LEU A 450 -8.55 45.12 -3.89
C LEU A 450 -8.00 46.15 -2.88
N ASP A 451 -6.67 46.32 -2.80
CA ASP A 451 -6.03 47.29 -1.90
C ASP A 451 -6.48 48.74 -2.17
N ARG A 452 -6.64 49.15 -3.43
CA ARG A 452 -7.04 50.53 -3.79
C ARG A 452 -8.42 50.93 -3.27
N ARG A 453 -9.29 49.96 -2.99
CA ARG A 453 -10.65 50.19 -2.49
C ARG A 453 -10.77 49.93 -0.99
N HIS A 454 -9.74 49.38 -0.36
CA HIS A 454 -9.71 49.20 1.08
C HIS A 454 -9.85 50.54 1.84
N ASP A 455 -10.82 50.62 2.76
CA ASP A 455 -11.07 51.79 3.64
C ASP A 455 -10.95 51.40 5.11
N ASP A 456 -9.93 51.94 5.79
CA ASP A 456 -9.63 51.71 7.21
C ASP A 456 -10.23 52.79 8.14
N SER A 457 -10.92 53.79 7.59
CA SER A 457 -11.24 55.04 8.30
C SER A 457 -12.47 54.98 9.23
N GLY A 458 -13.07 53.80 9.41
CA GLY A 458 -14.28 53.57 10.22
C GLY A 458 -14.13 53.90 11.72
N VAL A 459 -14.96 54.80 12.24
CA VAL A 459 -15.01 55.11 13.68
C VAL A 459 -15.83 54.02 14.41
N PHE A 460 -15.19 53.30 15.35
CA PHE A 460 -15.73 52.11 16.07
C PHE A 460 -15.90 50.84 15.21
N GLY A 461 -15.21 50.71 14.08
CA GLY A 461 -15.27 49.50 13.22
C GLY A 461 -16.51 49.43 12.32
N ILE A 462 -17.24 50.54 12.18
CA ILE A 462 -18.41 50.66 11.30
C ILE A 462 -17.94 51.22 9.96
N GLY A 463 -18.13 50.49 8.86
CA GLY A 463 -17.79 50.92 7.50
C GLY A 463 -16.38 50.58 7.02
N GLN A 464 -15.77 49.48 7.49
CA GLN A 464 -14.45 49.04 7.02
C GLN A 464 -14.63 48.22 5.74
N GLU A 465 -14.12 48.71 4.61
CA GLU A 465 -13.96 47.89 3.40
C GLU A 465 -12.71 47.03 3.59
N ASN A 466 -12.86 45.89 4.29
CA ASN A 466 -11.81 44.92 4.55
C ASN A 466 -12.10 43.57 3.88
N LEU A 467 -11.10 42.69 3.83
CA LEU A 467 -11.25 41.30 3.40
C LEU A 467 -10.87 40.37 4.54
N THR A 468 -11.79 39.48 4.92
CA THR A 468 -11.48 38.35 5.78
C THR A 468 -11.63 37.05 5.01
N ILE A 469 -10.58 36.24 4.97
CA ILE A 469 -10.61 34.86 4.47
C ILE A 469 -10.78 33.94 5.68
N ARG A 470 -11.85 33.18 5.72
CA ARG A 470 -12.22 32.28 6.81
C ARG A 470 -12.19 30.84 6.36
N GLU A 471 -11.73 29.96 7.24
CA GLU A 471 -11.82 28.52 7.02
C GLU A 471 -13.27 28.09 6.88
N TYR A 472 -13.58 27.44 5.77
CA TYR A 472 -14.89 26.85 5.56
C TYR A 472 -15.06 25.60 6.42
N VAL A 473 -16.13 25.57 7.24
CA VAL A 473 -16.45 24.44 8.12
C VAL A 473 -17.83 23.89 7.75
N GLY A 474 -17.89 23.12 6.67
CA GLY A 474 -19.12 22.51 6.18
C GLY A 474 -18.94 21.07 5.69
N ASP A 475 -20.04 20.33 5.63
CA ASP A 475 -20.04 18.89 5.29
C ASP A 475 -19.82 18.63 3.78
N THR A 476 -19.95 19.65 2.93
CA THR A 476 -19.76 19.56 1.47
C THR A 476 -18.67 20.53 1.03
N PRO A 477 -17.67 20.09 0.23
CA PRO A 477 -16.62 20.97 -0.26
C PRO A 477 -17.22 22.19 -0.95
N ASN A 478 -16.84 23.37 -0.48
CA ASN A 478 -17.30 24.63 -1.03
C ASN A 478 -16.34 25.75 -0.67
N SER A 479 -16.28 26.76 -1.54
CA SER A 479 -15.78 28.10 -1.20
C SER A 479 -16.83 29.12 -1.60
N SER A 480 -16.87 30.27 -0.95
CA SER A 480 -17.82 31.33 -1.32
C SER A 480 -17.40 32.71 -0.83
N ALA A 481 -17.68 33.72 -1.65
CA ALA A 481 -17.51 35.11 -1.31
C ALA A 481 -18.85 35.79 -0.97
N SER A 482 -18.82 36.65 0.04
CA SER A 482 -19.96 37.47 0.44
C SER A 482 -19.55 38.90 0.80
N ASN A 483 -20.50 39.82 0.66
CA ASN A 483 -20.36 41.19 1.14
C ASN A 483 -21.27 41.39 2.36
N GLY A 484 -20.67 41.65 3.52
CA GLY A 484 -21.35 41.88 4.78
C GLY A 484 -22.00 43.28 4.85
N PRO A 485 -23.04 43.47 5.69
CA PRO A 485 -23.61 44.80 5.89
C PRO A 485 -22.53 45.76 6.42
N MET A 486 -22.30 46.85 5.68
CA MET A 486 -21.30 47.90 5.97
C MET A 486 -19.86 47.62 5.49
N GLY A 487 -19.66 46.82 4.43
CA GLY A 487 -18.40 46.76 3.67
C GLY A 487 -17.42 45.65 4.07
N GLY A 488 -17.78 44.76 4.99
CA GLY A 488 -16.91 43.63 5.36
C GLY A 488 -17.00 42.53 4.32
N ASN A 489 -16.05 42.45 3.40
CA ASN A 489 -15.98 41.36 2.42
C ASN A 489 -15.41 40.12 3.11
N GLU A 490 -16.01 38.97 2.83
CA GLU A 490 -15.63 37.71 3.44
C GLU A 490 -15.56 36.61 2.38
N ILE A 491 -14.49 35.83 2.41
CA ILE A 491 -14.34 34.60 1.64
C ILE A 491 -14.34 33.45 2.65
N GLU A 492 -15.27 32.51 2.54
CA GLU A 492 -15.15 31.20 3.15
C GLU A 492 -14.38 30.30 2.18
N TYR A 493 -13.22 29.80 2.60
CA TYR A 493 -12.26 29.09 1.74
C TYR A 493 -11.98 27.67 2.25
N MET A 494 -11.93 26.73 1.32
CA MET A 494 -11.53 25.33 1.55
C MET A 494 -10.36 24.99 0.61
N PRO A 495 -9.12 24.92 1.13
CA PRO A 495 -7.91 24.89 0.31
C PRO A 495 -7.58 23.54 -0.33
N ASP A 496 -8.29 22.47 0.03
CA ASP A 496 -8.13 21.12 -0.54
C ASP A 496 -9.05 20.87 -1.74
N ILE A 497 -9.74 21.90 -2.26
CA ILE A 497 -10.52 21.82 -3.50
C ILE A 497 -9.57 21.98 -4.68
N ASP A 498 -9.22 20.86 -5.32
CA ASP A 498 -8.38 20.75 -6.52
C ASP A 498 -9.18 20.37 -7.80
N THR A 499 -10.50 20.16 -7.63
CA THR A 499 -11.43 19.80 -8.69
C THR A 499 -12.70 20.65 -8.61
N MET A 500 -12.95 21.48 -9.62
CA MET A 500 -14.12 22.35 -9.64
C MET A 500 -15.27 21.70 -10.42
N ASN A 501 -16.40 21.52 -9.73
CA ASN A 501 -17.59 20.97 -10.36
C ASN A 501 -18.35 22.07 -11.12
N THR A 502 -18.70 21.81 -12.38
CA THR A 502 -19.36 22.78 -13.28
C THR A 502 -20.89 22.82 -13.07
N GLY A 503 -21.32 23.01 -11.81
CA GLY A 503 -22.70 23.37 -11.44
C GLY A 503 -23.55 22.20 -10.92
N ASN A 504 -24.88 22.25 -11.07
CA ASN A 504 -25.82 21.22 -10.55
C ASN A 504 -26.56 20.40 -11.64
N ARG A 505 -26.09 20.39 -12.91
CA ARG A 505 -26.77 19.69 -14.02
C ARG A 505 -25.80 18.90 -14.91
N ALA A 506 -25.91 17.58 -14.86
CA ALA A 506 -25.13 16.62 -15.64
C ALA A 506 -25.42 16.65 -17.18
N PRO A 507 -24.49 16.17 -18.03
CA PRO A 507 -23.18 15.58 -17.70
C PRO A 507 -22.09 16.64 -17.56
N GLN A 508 -21.49 16.73 -16.38
CA GLN A 508 -20.41 17.65 -16.08
C GLN A 508 -19.07 16.97 -16.28
N THR A 509 -18.14 17.68 -16.90
CA THR A 509 -16.72 17.33 -16.83
C THR A 509 -16.14 18.29 -15.79
N PRO A 510 -15.70 17.80 -14.61
CA PRO A 510 -14.97 18.63 -13.65
C PRO A 510 -13.79 19.29 -14.35
N VAL A 511 -13.52 20.54 -14.00
CA VAL A 511 -12.31 21.23 -14.46
C VAL A 511 -11.33 21.18 -13.31
N ASP A 512 -10.27 20.44 -13.56
CA ASP A 512 -9.19 20.28 -12.61
C ASP A 512 -8.32 21.53 -12.63
N GLY A 513 -7.73 21.87 -11.49
CA GLY A 513 -6.87 23.02 -11.43
C GLY A 513 -6.26 23.22 -10.06
N PRO A 514 -5.23 24.05 -10.00
CA PRO A 514 -4.51 24.32 -8.76
C PRO A 514 -5.47 24.95 -7.73
N PRO A 515 -5.48 24.53 -6.45
CA PRO A 515 -6.42 25.02 -5.45
C PRO A 515 -6.46 26.54 -5.28
N VAL A 516 -5.35 27.23 -5.55
CA VAL A 516 -5.25 28.69 -5.58
C VAL A 516 -6.20 29.35 -6.58
N ALA A 517 -6.58 28.67 -7.67
CA ALA A 517 -7.55 29.18 -8.63
C ALA A 517 -8.95 29.30 -8.01
N VAL A 518 -9.29 28.44 -7.04
CA VAL A 518 -10.54 28.56 -6.26
C VAL A 518 -10.50 29.83 -5.41
N LEU A 519 -9.40 30.09 -4.71
CA LEU A 519 -9.24 31.33 -3.95
C LEU A 519 -9.35 32.56 -4.87
N TYR A 520 -8.69 32.52 -6.03
CA TYR A 520 -8.73 33.61 -7.00
C TYR A 520 -10.14 33.86 -7.56
N HIS A 521 -10.92 32.80 -7.79
CA HIS A 521 -12.33 32.89 -8.17
C HIS A 521 -13.13 33.67 -7.10
N GLU A 522 -12.96 33.34 -5.82
CA GLU A 522 -13.66 34.06 -4.75
C GLU A 522 -13.17 35.51 -4.61
N MET A 523 -11.90 35.77 -4.89
CA MET A 523 -11.37 37.15 -4.96
C MET A 523 -11.98 37.95 -6.11
N ALA A 524 -12.35 37.32 -7.23
CA ALA A 524 -13.05 37.96 -8.34
C ALA A 524 -14.43 38.48 -7.91
N HIS A 525 -15.20 37.69 -7.16
CA HIS A 525 -16.45 38.15 -6.55
C HIS A 525 -16.23 39.34 -5.60
N VAL A 526 -15.17 39.29 -4.78
CA VAL A 526 -14.82 40.42 -3.89
C VAL A 526 -14.44 41.66 -4.69
N TYR A 527 -13.71 41.51 -5.80
CA TYR A 527 -13.43 42.61 -6.72
C TYR A 527 -14.74 43.28 -7.17
N ASP A 528 -15.74 42.49 -7.58
CA ASP A 528 -17.04 43.02 -8.01
C ASP A 528 -17.79 43.75 -6.91
N TYR A 529 -17.74 43.24 -5.68
CA TYR A 529 -18.34 43.88 -4.52
C TYR A 529 -17.69 45.23 -4.19
N MET A 530 -16.37 45.36 -4.35
CA MET A 530 -15.62 46.58 -4.06
C MET A 530 -15.66 47.61 -5.21
N HIS A 531 -15.93 47.14 -6.43
CA HIS A 531 -15.92 47.97 -7.64
C HIS A 531 -17.31 48.31 -8.17
N ASP A 532 -18.37 47.72 -7.60
CA ASP A 532 -19.76 47.81 -8.06
C ASP A 532 -19.92 47.35 -9.53
N THR A 533 -19.23 46.24 -9.89
CA THR A 533 -19.19 45.70 -11.27
C THR A 533 -20.03 44.44 -11.48
N LEU A 534 -20.59 43.87 -10.41
CA LEU A 534 -21.38 42.63 -10.44
C LEU A 534 -22.50 42.62 -11.49
N GLU A 535 -22.43 41.68 -12.44
CA GLU A 535 -23.47 41.51 -13.46
C GLU A 535 -24.69 40.72 -12.91
N PRO A 536 -25.90 41.32 -12.91
CA PRO A 536 -27.09 40.66 -12.36
C PRO A 536 -27.71 39.65 -13.34
N GLY A 537 -28.48 38.72 -12.81
CA GLY A 537 -29.34 37.83 -13.59
C GLY A 537 -28.76 36.44 -13.83
N GLU A 538 -29.39 35.72 -14.74
CA GLU A 538 -29.00 34.36 -15.13
C GLU A 538 -28.68 34.35 -16.61
N TYR A 539 -27.72 33.50 -16.98
CA TYR A 539 -27.31 33.31 -18.35
C TYR A 539 -28.37 32.54 -19.14
N HIS A 540 -28.84 33.13 -20.25
CA HIS A 540 -29.81 32.53 -21.16
C HIS A 540 -29.29 32.43 -22.61
N GLY A 541 -27.96 32.46 -22.76
CA GLY A 541 -27.25 32.43 -24.03
C GLY A 541 -27.25 31.08 -24.76
N ASP A 542 -26.38 31.00 -25.77
CA ASP A 542 -26.28 29.90 -26.73
C ASP A 542 -25.63 28.64 -26.15
N ASP A 543 -24.86 28.76 -25.06
CA ASP A 543 -24.29 27.61 -24.35
C ASP A 543 -25.37 26.88 -23.52
N PRO A 544 -25.81 25.68 -23.95
CA PRO A 544 -26.88 24.97 -23.27
C PRO A 544 -26.47 24.41 -21.91
N GLU A 545 -25.17 24.20 -21.64
CA GLU A 545 -24.69 23.61 -20.39
C GLU A 545 -24.72 24.63 -19.24
N ASN A 546 -24.63 25.92 -19.58
CA ASN A 546 -24.62 27.03 -18.64
C ASN A 546 -25.97 27.74 -18.47
N GLN A 547 -27.04 27.25 -19.10
CA GLN A 547 -28.34 27.92 -19.01
C GLN A 547 -28.90 27.92 -17.57
N GLY A 548 -29.18 29.13 -17.07
CA GLY A 548 -29.63 29.36 -15.70
C GLY A 548 -28.50 29.51 -14.67
N THR A 549 -27.24 29.46 -15.10
CA THR A 549 -26.10 29.83 -14.25
C THR A 549 -26.12 31.34 -14.01
N ASN A 550 -25.83 31.77 -12.79
CA ASN A 550 -25.84 33.20 -12.44
C ASN A 550 -24.69 33.92 -13.16
N ASN A 551 -24.96 35.08 -13.76
CA ASN A 551 -23.96 35.84 -14.51
C ASN A 551 -22.73 36.19 -13.66
N ARG A 552 -22.89 36.43 -12.35
CA ARG A 552 -21.76 36.69 -11.43
C ARG A 552 -20.73 35.55 -11.41
N GLU A 553 -21.19 34.30 -11.50
CA GLU A 553 -20.32 33.13 -11.43
C GLU A 553 -19.55 32.94 -12.74
N ARG A 554 -20.20 33.29 -13.85
CA ARG A 554 -19.58 33.33 -15.18
C ARG A 554 -18.57 34.46 -15.28
N GLU A 555 -18.91 35.63 -14.76
CA GLU A 555 -18.02 36.80 -14.66
C GLU A 555 -16.76 36.45 -13.87
N ALA A 556 -16.89 35.93 -12.64
CA ALA A 556 -15.76 35.49 -11.82
C ALA A 556 -14.91 34.38 -12.49
N ALA A 557 -15.53 33.47 -13.22
CA ALA A 557 -14.82 32.44 -13.99
C ALA A 557 -14.09 33.01 -15.22
N GLY A 558 -14.49 34.17 -15.73
CA GLY A 558 -13.97 34.73 -16.99
C GLY A 558 -14.66 34.16 -18.22
N LEU A 559 -15.95 33.85 -18.10
CA LEU A 559 -16.82 33.36 -19.16
C LEU A 559 -17.69 34.48 -19.74
N PRO A 560 -18.11 34.38 -21.01
CA PRO A 560 -19.02 35.37 -21.60
C PRO A 560 -20.36 35.43 -20.85
N VAL A 561 -20.84 36.64 -20.55
CA VAL A 561 -22.11 36.88 -19.84
C VAL A 561 -23.24 37.28 -20.78
N ASP A 562 -24.48 36.99 -20.37
CA ASP A 562 -25.69 37.46 -21.04
C ASP A 562 -26.09 38.82 -20.45
N HIS A 563 -25.59 39.89 -21.08
CA HIS A 563 -25.66 41.27 -20.58
C HIS A 563 -26.95 42.02 -20.94
N ASP A 564 -27.81 41.44 -21.78
CA ASP A 564 -29.07 42.08 -22.19
C ASP A 564 -30.29 41.15 -22.17
N ASN A 565 -30.11 39.89 -21.76
CA ASN A 565 -31.13 38.87 -21.69
C ASN A 565 -31.79 38.65 -23.08
N ASP A 566 -31.03 38.91 -24.15
CA ASP A 566 -31.40 38.66 -25.54
C ASP A 566 -30.46 37.60 -26.14
N PRO A 567 -30.95 36.36 -26.37
CA PRO A 567 -30.13 35.28 -26.95
C PRO A 567 -29.69 35.54 -28.41
N SER A 568 -30.05 36.69 -29.00
CA SER A 568 -29.59 37.12 -30.33
C SER A 568 -28.45 38.14 -30.30
N THR A 569 -28.09 38.65 -29.12
CA THR A 569 -26.91 39.52 -28.93
C THR A 569 -25.68 38.64 -28.66
N PRO A 570 -24.54 38.86 -29.34
CA PRO A 570 -23.33 38.11 -29.05
C PRO A 570 -22.90 38.32 -27.60
N GLU A 571 -22.71 37.21 -26.89
CA GLU A 571 -22.13 37.19 -25.56
C GLU A 571 -20.70 37.75 -25.60
N GLN A 572 -20.29 38.38 -24.51
CA GLN A 572 -18.95 38.94 -24.35
C GLN A 572 -18.49 38.74 -22.91
N ILE A 573 -17.17 38.71 -22.71
CA ILE A 573 -16.60 38.92 -21.38
C ILE A 573 -17.07 40.28 -20.89
N ASP A 574 -17.45 40.36 -19.61
CA ASP A 574 -17.94 41.60 -19.03
C ASP A 574 -16.89 42.72 -19.22
N PRO A 575 -17.23 43.84 -19.89
CA PRO A 575 -16.27 44.92 -20.10
C PRO A 575 -15.93 45.70 -18.83
N ASP A 576 -16.77 45.63 -17.79
CA ASP A 576 -16.59 46.30 -16.51
C ASP A 576 -15.83 45.41 -15.49
N HIS A 577 -15.71 44.10 -15.75
CA HIS A 577 -14.81 43.16 -15.05
C HIS A 577 -13.63 42.71 -15.94
N PRO A 578 -12.44 43.34 -15.82
CA PRO A 578 -11.28 42.97 -16.61
C PRO A 578 -10.90 41.49 -16.47
N TYR A 579 -10.68 40.82 -17.60
CA TYR A 579 -10.39 39.37 -17.66
C TYR A 579 -9.23 38.89 -16.76
N VAL A 580 -8.22 39.73 -16.52
CA VAL A 580 -7.11 39.40 -15.62
C VAL A 580 -7.56 39.19 -14.17
N TYR A 581 -8.72 39.71 -13.77
CA TYR A 581 -9.29 39.53 -12.43
C TYR A 581 -10.20 38.30 -12.32
N THR A 582 -10.17 37.41 -13.31
CA THR A 582 -11.01 36.22 -13.38
C THR A 582 -10.21 34.94 -13.17
N GLU A 583 -10.87 33.85 -12.78
CA GLU A 583 -10.27 32.52 -12.64
C GLU A 583 -9.49 32.10 -13.90
N ASN A 584 -10.10 32.22 -15.09
CA ASN A 584 -9.44 31.88 -16.36
C ASN A 584 -8.28 32.82 -16.70
N GLY A 585 -8.32 34.08 -16.23
CA GLY A 585 -7.18 34.99 -16.32
C GLY A 585 -5.95 34.48 -15.58
N LEU A 586 -6.13 33.93 -14.37
CA LEU A 586 -5.03 33.29 -13.63
C LEU A 586 -4.61 31.97 -14.27
N ARG A 587 -5.56 31.11 -14.66
CA ARG A 587 -5.27 29.82 -15.31
C ARG A 587 -4.44 30.01 -16.59
N ASP A 588 -4.75 31.02 -17.40
CA ASP A 588 -3.96 31.41 -18.57
C ASP A 588 -2.50 31.73 -18.23
N GLU A 589 -2.26 32.40 -17.11
CA GLU A 589 -0.90 32.71 -16.68
C GLU A 589 -0.14 31.47 -16.22
N MET A 590 -0.83 30.59 -15.49
CA MET A 590 -0.30 29.33 -14.93
C MET A 590 -0.14 28.23 -15.98
N GLY A 591 -0.71 28.38 -17.19
CA GLY A 591 -0.76 27.29 -18.16
C GLY A 591 -1.74 26.16 -17.76
N ALA A 592 -2.62 26.42 -16.79
CA ALA A 592 -3.60 25.45 -16.31
C ALA A 592 -4.80 25.32 -17.28
N PRO A 593 -5.51 24.18 -17.30
CA PRO A 593 -6.72 24.00 -18.11
C PRO A 593 -7.77 25.08 -17.82
N HIS A 594 -8.42 25.60 -18.87
CA HIS A 594 -9.50 26.57 -18.75
C HIS A 594 -10.77 25.97 -18.14
N ARG A 595 -11.47 26.79 -17.37
CA ARG A 595 -12.84 26.54 -16.96
C ARG A 595 -13.80 27.07 -18.03
N ASP A 596 -14.19 26.19 -18.95
CA ASP A 596 -15.06 26.55 -20.07
C ASP A 596 -16.56 26.61 -19.70
N HIS A 597 -16.95 26.04 -18.54
CA HIS A 597 -18.35 25.96 -18.09
C HIS A 597 -18.48 26.12 -16.56
N TYR A 598 -19.66 26.58 -16.10
CA TYR A 598 -19.99 26.80 -14.68
C TYR A 598 -21.34 26.20 -14.28
#